data_AF-A0A7L1JCD7-F1
#
_entry.id   AF-A0A7L1JCD7-F1
#
_cell.length_a   1.000
_cell.length_b   1.000
_cell.length_c   1.000
_cell.angle_alpha   90.00
_cell.angle_beta   90.00
_cell.angle_gamma   90.00
#
_symmetry.space_group_name_H-M   'P 1'
#
loop_
_entity.id
_entity.type
_entity.pdbx_description
1 polymer ?
#
loop_
_entity_poly.entity_id
_entity_poly.type
_entity_poly.pdbx_seq_one_letter_code
_entity_poly.pdbx_strand_id
1 'polypeptide(L)'
;SVSLKSEIKKLIYTHVGIWLLLLAQMCVGHLKLLPHDQVAMPYQWEYPYLLSILPSLLGLLSFPRNNISYLVLSMISTGLFSVAPLIYGAMEMFPMAQQLYRHGKAYRFIFGFSAVSVMYLVVVV
;
A
#
# COMPACT_ATOMS: atom_id res chain seq x y z
N SER A 1 0.34 15.16 22.57
CA SER A 1 1.64 15.83 22.78
C SER A 1 2.23 16.25 21.44
N VAL A 2 3.14 17.23 21.42
CA VAL A 2 3.81 17.69 20.18
C VAL A 2 4.66 16.57 19.56
N SER A 3 5.36 15.79 20.39
CA SER A 3 6.18 14.65 19.96
C SER A 3 5.39 13.57 19.22
N LEU A 4 4.23 13.16 19.75
CA LEU A 4 3.40 12.15 19.09
C LEU A 4 2.92 12.61 17.71
N LYS A 5 2.53 13.89 17.60
CA LYS A 5 2.09 14.47 16.32
C LYS A 5 3.21 14.52 15.28
N SER A 6 4.46 14.81 15.68
CA SER A 6 5.58 14.83 14.72
C SER A 6 5.91 13.43 14.22
N GLU A 7 5.87 12.41 15.08
CA GLU A 7 6.08 11.02 14.66
C GLU A 7 4.99 10.55 13.69
N ILE A 8 3.71 10.79 14.03
CA ILE A 8 2.61 10.39 13.14
C ILE A 8 2.69 11.13 11.79
N LYS A 9 3.06 12.41 11.75
CA LYS A 9 3.26 13.13 10.49
C LYS A 9 4.34 12.50 9.62
N LYS A 10 5.48 12.09 10.20
CA LYS A 10 6.54 11.41 9.44
C LYS A 10 6.05 10.09 8.84
N LEU A 11 5.29 9.31 9.61
CA LEU A 11 4.67 8.07 9.12
C LEU A 11 3.67 8.35 8.00
N ILE A 12 2.81 9.37 8.14
CA ILE A 12 1.86 9.77 7.10
C ILE A 12 2.59 10.19 5.82
N TYR A 13 3.67 10.97 5.91
CA TYR A 13 4.43 11.37 4.71
C TYR A 13 5.07 10.17 4.02
N THR A 14 5.58 9.21 4.78
CA THR A 14 6.13 7.95 4.24
C THR A 14 5.04 7.15 3.54
N HIS A 15 3.87 6.99 4.20
CA HIS A 15 2.69 6.33 3.65
C HIS A 15 2.22 6.97 2.35
N VAL A 16 2.11 8.30 2.30
CA VAL A 16 1.71 9.03 1.08
C VAL A 16 2.71 8.81 -0.04
N GLY A 17 4.01 8.75 0.27
CA GLY A 17 5.04 8.39 -0.72
C GLY A 17 4.82 7.01 -1.32
N ILE A 18 4.61 5.99 -0.49
CA ILE A 18 4.32 4.61 -0.94
C ILE A 18 3.00 4.57 -1.74
N TRP A 19 1.97 5.24 -1.26
CA TRP A 19 0.67 5.32 -1.91
C TRP A 19 0.75 5.93 -3.31
N LEU A 20 1.52 7.01 -3.48
CA LEU A 20 1.74 7.63 -4.79
C LEU A 20 2.45 6.69 -5.77
N LEU A 21 3.41 5.89 -5.29
CA LEU A 21 4.10 4.90 -6.10
C LEU A 21 3.16 3.77 -6.55
N LEU A 22 2.33 3.25 -5.64
CA LEU A 22 1.31 2.24 -5.98
C LEU A 22 0.28 2.79 -6.96
N LEU A 23 -0.21 4.01 -6.74
CA LEU A 23 -1.12 4.67 -7.67
C LEU A 23 -0.49 4.83 -9.07
N ALA A 24 0.76 5.28 -9.14
CA ALA A 24 1.48 5.43 -10.40
C ALA A 24 1.64 4.07 -11.11
N GLN A 25 2.04 3.02 -10.39
CA GLN A 25 2.16 1.67 -10.93
C GLN A 25 0.81 1.17 -11.48
N MET A 26 -0.28 1.39 -10.74
CA MET A 26 -1.63 0.99 -11.14
C MET A 26 -2.11 1.75 -12.38
N CYS A 27 -1.89 3.07 -12.44
CA CYS A 27 -2.18 3.88 -13.62
C CYS A 27 -1.37 3.41 -14.85
N VAL A 28 -0.08 3.13 -14.67
CA VAL A 28 0.80 2.62 -15.74
C VAL A 28 0.30 1.30 -16.30
N GLY A 29 -0.10 0.37 -15.42
CA GLY A 29 -0.68 -0.92 -15.82
C GLY A 29 -1.98 -0.74 -16.59
N HIS A 30 -2.96 -0.03 -16.03
CA HIS A 30 -4.29 0.11 -16.64
C HIS A 30 -4.30 0.91 -17.94
N LEU A 31 -3.53 2.01 -18.01
CA LEU A 31 -3.43 2.84 -19.21
C LEU A 31 -2.44 2.27 -20.24
N LYS A 32 -1.77 1.15 -19.91
CA LYS A 32 -0.78 0.48 -20.77
C LYS A 32 0.35 1.41 -21.22
N LEU A 33 0.76 2.32 -20.33
CA LEU A 33 1.88 3.26 -20.58
C LEU A 33 3.21 2.53 -20.79
N LEU A 34 3.36 1.37 -20.15
CA LEU A 34 4.48 0.45 -20.31
C LEU A 34 3.97 -0.96 -20.66
N PRO A 35 4.77 -1.80 -21.33
CA PRO A 35 4.42 -3.19 -21.58
C PRO A 35 4.28 -3.97 -20.26
N HIS A 36 3.40 -4.97 -20.26
CA HIS A 36 3.06 -5.75 -19.05
C HIS A 36 4.23 -6.59 -18.54
N ASP A 37 5.24 -6.83 -19.38
CA ASP A 37 6.49 -7.48 -19.00
C ASP A 37 7.36 -6.57 -18.11
N GLN A 38 7.18 -5.26 -18.20
CA GLN A 38 7.87 -4.28 -17.34
C GLN A 38 7.06 -3.92 -16.11
N VAL A 39 5.74 -3.78 -16.25
CA VAL A 39 4.84 -3.48 -15.14
C VAL A 39 3.64 -4.42 -15.19
N ALA A 40 3.67 -5.43 -14.33
CA ALA A 40 2.56 -6.34 -14.17
C ALA A 40 1.29 -5.63 -13.68
N MET A 41 0.14 -6.26 -13.95
CA MET A 41 -1.14 -5.81 -13.41
C MET A 41 -1.16 -5.88 -11.87
N PRO A 42 -1.75 -4.88 -11.20
CA PRO A 42 -1.87 -4.84 -9.75
C PRO A 42 -2.55 -6.09 -9.18
N TYR A 43 -2.14 -6.49 -7.98
CA TYR A 43 -2.84 -7.49 -7.17
C TYR A 43 -4.17 -6.97 -6.64
N GLN A 44 -5.08 -7.87 -6.24
CA GLN A 44 -6.42 -7.46 -5.81
C GLN A 44 -6.39 -6.63 -4.53
N TRP A 45 -5.42 -6.85 -3.64
CA TRP A 45 -5.26 -6.08 -2.41
C TRP A 45 -4.88 -4.61 -2.62
N GLU A 46 -4.24 -4.27 -3.74
CA GLU A 46 -3.78 -2.91 -4.02
C GLU A 46 -4.96 -1.94 -4.23
N TYR A 47 -6.06 -2.43 -4.81
CA TYR A 47 -7.27 -1.64 -5.06
C TYR A 47 -7.93 -1.10 -3.78
N PRO A 48 -8.32 -1.93 -2.80
CA PRO A 48 -8.85 -1.42 -1.53
C PRO A 48 -7.79 -0.67 -0.71
N TYR A 49 -6.50 -0.98 -0.88
CA TYR A 49 -5.42 -0.23 -0.22
C TYR A 49 -5.34 1.22 -0.69
N LEU A 50 -5.83 1.57 -1.90
CA LEU A 50 -5.90 2.98 -2.32
C LEU A 50 -6.78 3.83 -1.38
N LEU A 51 -7.74 3.22 -0.66
CA LEU A 51 -8.56 3.92 0.33
C LEU A 51 -7.78 4.30 1.60
N SER A 52 -6.57 3.77 1.80
CA SER A 52 -5.68 4.10 2.94
C SER A 52 -5.24 5.57 2.97
N ILE A 53 -5.44 6.33 1.90
CA ILE A 53 -5.21 7.78 1.92
C ILE A 53 -6.21 8.51 2.83
N LEU A 54 -7.42 7.98 2.99
CA LEU A 54 -8.49 8.58 3.82
C LEU A 54 -8.09 8.67 5.30
N PRO A 55 -7.69 7.58 5.98
CA PRO A 55 -7.24 7.67 7.37
C PRO A 55 -6.07 8.64 7.55
N SER A 56 -5.14 8.69 6.60
CA SER A 56 -3.99 9.60 6.61
C SER A 56 -4.42 11.07 6.56
N LEU A 57 -5.34 11.42 5.66
CA LEU A 57 -5.89 12.78 5.56
C LEU A 57 -6.68 13.17 6.80
N LEU A 58 -7.53 12.28 7.31
CA LEU A 58 -8.27 12.51 8.57
C LEU A 58 -7.33 12.71 9.77
N GLY A 59 -6.24 11.94 9.81
CA GLY A 59 -5.19 12.08 10.81
C GLY A 59 -4.55 13.47 10.76
N LEU A 60 -4.15 13.94 9.58
CA LEU A 60 -3.61 15.29 9.39
C LEU A 60 -4.60 16.40 9.77
N LEU A 61 -5.87 16.27 9.39
CA LEU A 61 -6.92 17.24 9.71
C LEU A 61 -7.24 17.31 11.22
N SER A 62 -6.99 16.23 11.96
CA SER A 62 -7.18 16.22 13.42
C SER A 62 -6.16 17.12 14.16
N PHE A 63 -4.97 17.35 13.60
CA PHE A 63 -3.84 17.95 14.33
C PHE A 63 -3.94 19.46 14.61
N PRO A 64 -4.43 20.33 13.71
CA PRO A 64 -4.48 21.77 13.96
C PRO A 64 -5.41 22.15 15.12
N ARG A 65 -6.54 21.45 15.26
CA ARG A 65 -7.58 21.74 16.27
C ARG A 65 -7.71 20.70 17.37
N ASN A 66 -6.80 19.71 17.44
CA ASN A 66 -6.92 18.57 18.36
C ASN A 66 -8.29 17.88 18.28
N ASN A 67 -8.82 17.70 17.08
CA ASN A 67 -10.17 17.18 16.91
C ASN A 67 -10.17 15.66 17.16
N ILE A 68 -10.70 15.26 18.32
CA ILE A 68 -10.77 13.86 18.77
C ILE A 68 -11.62 13.03 17.81
N SER A 69 -12.74 13.57 17.31
CA SER A 69 -13.63 12.83 16.42
C SER A 69 -12.93 12.44 15.11
N TYR A 70 -12.15 13.34 14.51
CA TYR A 70 -11.35 13.01 13.31
C TYR A 70 -10.23 12.02 13.61
N LEU A 71 -9.62 12.11 14.80
CA LEU A 71 -8.59 11.17 15.21
C LEU A 71 -9.15 9.75 15.39
N VAL A 72 -10.29 9.60 16.06
CA VAL A 72 -10.96 8.29 16.23
C VAL A 72 -11.38 7.73 14.88
N LEU A 73 -11.96 8.56 14.00
CA LEU A 73 -12.32 8.13 12.66
C LEU A 73 -11.10 7.68 11.84
N SER A 74 -9.99 8.42 11.94
CA SER A 74 -8.70 8.05 11.34
C SER A 74 -8.21 6.69 11.86
N MET A 75 -8.28 6.43 13.17
CA MET A 75 -7.86 5.15 13.75
C MET A 75 -8.71 3.96 13.24
N ILE A 76 -10.04 4.10 13.23
CA ILE A 76 -10.95 3.04 12.75
C ILE A 76 -10.72 2.78 11.26
N SER A 77 -10.66 3.84 10.46
CA SER A 77 -10.42 3.73 9.01
C SER A 77 -9.02 3.22 8.68
N THR A 78 -8.02 3.44 9.55
CA THR A 78 -6.66 2.86 9.40
C THR A 78 -6.73 1.34 9.47
N GLY A 79 -7.44 0.78 10.45
CA GLY A 79 -7.63 -0.67 10.55
C GLY A 79 -8.29 -1.27 9.30
N LEU A 80 -9.38 -0.63 8.83
CA LEU A 80 -10.18 -1.13 7.72
C LEU A 80 -9.53 -0.94 6.34
N PHE A 81 -8.90 0.21 6.08
CA PHE A 81 -8.42 0.56 4.74
C PHE A 81 -6.90 0.51 4.59
N SER A 82 -6.14 0.48 5.69
CA SER A 82 -4.68 0.38 5.63
C SER A 82 -4.22 -1.01 6.02
N VAL A 83 -4.64 -1.51 7.19
CA VAL A 83 -4.14 -2.79 7.73
C VAL A 83 -4.83 -4.00 7.08
N ALA A 84 -6.16 -4.00 6.98
CA ALA A 84 -6.89 -5.15 6.45
C ALA A 84 -6.51 -5.52 5.00
N PRO A 85 -6.35 -4.58 4.05
CA PRO A 85 -5.88 -4.90 2.70
C PRO A 85 -4.49 -5.54 2.69
N LEU A 86 -3.57 -5.10 3.56
CA LEU A 86 -2.23 -5.68 3.66
C LEU A 86 -2.24 -7.12 4.16
N ILE A 87 -3.06 -7.42 5.17
CA ILE A 87 -3.25 -8.80 5.67
C ILE A 87 -3.81 -9.68 4.55
N TYR A 88 -4.83 -9.20 3.84
CA TYR A 88 -5.40 -9.91 2.70
C TYR A 88 -4.36 -10.12 1.59
N GLY A 89 -3.60 -9.09 1.24
CA GLY A 89 -2.55 -9.16 0.22
C GLY A 89 -1.43 -10.14 0.56
N ALA A 90 -1.03 -10.20 1.83
CA ALA A 90 -0.05 -11.18 2.32
C ALA A 90 -0.55 -12.63 2.13
N MET A 91 -1.85 -12.87 2.22
CA MET A 91 -2.45 -14.19 1.94
C MET A 91 -2.66 -14.42 0.44
N GLU A 92 -3.13 -13.42 -0.30
CA GLU A 92 -3.38 -13.48 -1.75
C GLU A 92 -2.09 -13.83 -2.52
N MET A 93 -0.98 -13.19 -2.16
CA MET A 93 0.30 -13.37 -2.85
C MET A 93 1.05 -14.65 -2.45
N PHE A 94 0.59 -15.36 -1.42
CA PHE A 94 1.30 -16.51 -0.86
C PHE A 94 1.48 -17.67 -1.84
N PRO A 95 0.48 -18.10 -2.64
CA PRO A 95 0.67 -19.15 -3.64
C PRO A 95 1.72 -18.77 -4.69
N MET A 96 1.78 -17.50 -5.09
CA MET A 96 2.76 -17.00 -6.06
C MET A 96 4.17 -16.98 -5.47
N ALA A 97 4.31 -16.62 -4.19
CA ALA A 97 5.57 -16.76 -3.48
C ALA A 97 6.02 -18.22 -3.38
N GLN A 98 5.11 -19.15 -3.08
CA GLN A 98 5.44 -20.58 -3.08
C GLN A 98 5.90 -21.08 -4.45
N GLN A 99 5.25 -20.64 -5.53
CA GLN A 99 5.69 -20.99 -6.89
C GLN A 99 7.08 -20.43 -7.21
N LEU A 100 7.36 -19.20 -6.80
CA LEU A 100 8.68 -18.60 -6.96
C LEU A 100 9.76 -19.36 -6.19
N TYR A 101 9.57 -19.59 -4.89
CA TYR A 101 10.59 -20.18 -4.02
C TYR A 101 10.77 -21.69 -4.21
N ARG A 102 9.71 -22.43 -4.56
CA ARG A 102 9.79 -23.89 -4.73
C ARG A 102 10.07 -24.33 -6.16
N HIS A 103 9.60 -23.57 -7.14
CA HIS A 103 9.68 -23.96 -8.56
C HIS A 103 10.53 -23.00 -9.40
N GLY A 104 10.98 -21.87 -8.84
CA GLY A 104 11.74 -20.86 -9.58
C GLY A 104 10.93 -20.15 -10.67
N LYS A 105 9.58 -20.22 -10.62
CA LYS A 105 8.71 -19.65 -11.66
C LYS A 105 8.07 -18.35 -11.19
N ALA A 106 8.26 -17.29 -11.96
CA ALA A 106 7.56 -16.02 -11.83
C ALA A 106 6.65 -15.79 -13.04
N TYR A 107 5.43 -15.34 -12.79
CA TYR A 107 4.43 -15.04 -13.83
C TYR A 107 4.16 -13.54 -14.00
N ARG A 108 4.64 -12.72 -13.06
CA ARG A 108 4.44 -11.27 -13.03
C ARG A 108 5.77 -10.61 -12.70
N PHE A 109 6.11 -9.56 -13.44
CA PHE A 109 7.37 -8.85 -13.31
C PHE A 109 7.15 -7.36 -13.08
N ILE A 110 8.04 -6.75 -12.29
CA ILE A 110 8.12 -5.31 -12.07
C ILE A 110 9.59 -4.93 -12.27
N PHE A 111 9.86 -4.17 -13.32
CA PHE A 111 11.20 -3.73 -13.71
C PHE A 111 12.26 -4.86 -13.71
N GLY A 112 11.90 -6.02 -14.26
CA GLY A 112 12.79 -7.19 -14.37
C GLY A 112 12.89 -8.05 -13.11
N PHE A 113 12.31 -7.64 -11.98
CA PHE A 113 12.20 -8.45 -10.77
C PHE A 113 10.83 -9.12 -10.69
N SER A 114 10.75 -10.21 -9.92
CA SER A 114 9.47 -10.87 -9.63
C SER A 114 8.55 -9.93 -8.86
N ALA A 115 7.34 -9.68 -9.40
CA ALA A 115 6.39 -8.74 -8.81
C ALA A 115 6.02 -9.11 -7.37
N VAL A 116 5.88 -10.42 -7.09
CA VAL A 116 5.54 -10.91 -5.75
C VAL A 116 6.63 -10.57 -4.73
N SER A 117 7.91 -10.63 -5.09
CA SER A 117 9.01 -10.30 -4.18
C SER A 117 9.03 -8.81 -3.84
N VAL A 118 8.84 -7.95 -4.85
CA VAL A 118 8.78 -6.50 -4.67
C VAL A 118 7.56 -6.13 -3.81
N MET A 119 6.40 -6.70 -4.10
CA MET A 119 5.16 -6.37 -3.40
C MET A 119 5.14 -6.88 -1.95
N TYR A 120 5.75 -8.04 -1.65
CA TYR A 120 5.93 -8.46 -0.25
C TYR A 120 6.82 -7.49 0.52
N LEU A 121 7.86 -6.94 -0.10
CA LEU A 121 8.69 -5.92 0.55
C LEU A 121 7.88 -4.66 0.82
N VAL A 122 7.03 -4.23 -0.11
CA VAL A 122 6.10 -3.11 0.08
C VAL A 122 5.10 -3.37 1.21
N VAL A 123 4.59 -4.60 1.35
CA VAL A 123 3.65 -4.96 2.43
C VAL A 123 4.30 -4.93 3.81
N VAL A 124 5.61 -5.19 3.90
CA VAL A 124 6.35 -5.22 5.16
C VAL A 124 6.78 -3.83 5.62
N VAL A 125 7.03 -2.91 4.69
CA VAL A 125 7.43 -1.51 4.94
C VAL A 125 6.23 -0.66 5.36
#